data_AF-A0A7V2LLF3-F1
#
_entry.id   AF-A0A7V2LLF3-F1
#
_cell.length_a   1.000
_cell.length_b   1.000
_cell.length_c   1.000
_cell.angle_alpha   90.00
_cell.angle_beta   90.00
_cell.angle_gamma   90.00
#
_symmetry.space_group_name_H-M   'P 1'
#
loop_
_entity.id
_entity.type
_entity.pdbx_description
1 polymer ?
#
loop_
_entity_poly.entity_id
_entity_poly.type
_entity_poly.pdbx_seq_one_letter_code
_entity_poly.pdbx_strand_id
1 'polypeptide(L)'
;MIEQRSLQSQGFADAINRSAAWLINHWLLVMLVGLGMWNLLPWLAPAFMKLGWETPARGIYFLYSFFCHQLPQRSWFLFGEQFTYPKNEILLAMDGSANPAIPGTMRTFIGTPEMGWKLGWSDRMVSFYGGWFVVTLVYALVRKRWQGLSWGWALLLLLPLAIDGGTHLISDLGGLREGFRESNAWLAALTNNRFPPEFYAGDQWGSFNSIARMVTGILGAIGLMGFVLPYLERGFKDNSPSVRLK
;
A
#
# COMPACT_ATOMS: atom_id res chain seq x y z
N MET A 1 -17.00 -39.86 31.34
CA MET A 1 -16.99 -38.39 31.07
C MET A 1 -15.57 -37.80 31.01
N ILE A 2 -14.61 -38.23 31.86
CA ILE A 2 -13.22 -37.75 31.83
C ILE A 2 -12.45 -38.21 30.57
N GLU A 3 -12.66 -39.44 30.10
CA GLU A 3 -11.98 -40.05 28.96
C GLU A 3 -12.45 -39.51 27.58
N GLN A 4 -13.72 -39.10 27.46
CA GLN A 4 -14.20 -38.40 26.26
C GLN A 4 -13.59 -37.00 26.14
N ARG A 5 -13.39 -36.28 27.25
CA ARG A 5 -12.68 -34.98 27.26
C ARG A 5 -11.22 -35.11 26.84
N SER A 6 -10.54 -36.21 27.20
CA SER A 6 -9.14 -36.42 26.78
C SER A 6 -9.02 -36.73 25.28
N LEU A 7 -9.88 -37.57 24.72
CA LEU A 7 -9.90 -37.88 23.27
C LEU A 7 -10.26 -36.66 22.41
N GLN A 8 -11.21 -35.82 22.85
CA GLN A 8 -11.55 -34.57 22.16
C GLN A 8 -10.38 -33.57 22.19
N SER A 9 -9.64 -33.51 23.31
CA SER A 9 -8.45 -32.67 23.45
C SER A 9 -7.28 -33.14 22.57
N GLN A 10 -7.12 -34.46 22.37
CA GLN A 10 -6.12 -35.03 21.46
C GLN A 10 -6.47 -34.76 19.99
N GLY A 11 -7.72 -35.00 19.58
CA GLY A 11 -8.16 -34.71 18.20
C GLY A 11 -8.03 -33.22 17.82
N PHE A 12 -8.30 -32.32 18.77
CA PHE A 12 -8.10 -30.88 18.60
C PHE A 12 -6.61 -30.51 18.49
N ALA A 13 -5.77 -31.05 19.38
CA ALA A 13 -4.32 -30.84 19.33
C ALA A 13 -3.71 -31.34 18.01
N ASP A 14 -4.15 -32.49 17.52
CA ASP A 14 -3.71 -33.04 16.23
C ASP A 14 -4.15 -32.17 15.05
N ALA A 15 -5.36 -31.63 15.09
CA ALA A 15 -5.84 -30.70 14.06
C ALA A 15 -5.01 -29.41 14.04
N ILE A 16 -4.65 -28.86 15.21
CA ILE A 16 -3.76 -27.70 15.32
C ILE A 16 -2.38 -28.04 14.75
N ASN A 17 -1.79 -29.18 15.15
CA ASN A 17 -0.47 -29.59 14.68
C ASN A 17 -0.41 -29.77 13.17
N ARG A 18 -1.43 -30.42 12.57
CA ARG A 18 -1.55 -30.57 11.12
C ARG A 18 -1.70 -29.21 10.42
N SER A 19 -2.50 -28.31 10.98
CA SER A 19 -2.70 -26.97 10.42
C SER A 19 -1.42 -26.15 10.47
N ALA A 20 -0.71 -26.17 11.60
CA ALA A 20 0.58 -25.51 11.76
C ALA A 20 1.63 -26.07 10.77
N ALA A 21 1.71 -27.39 10.64
CA ALA A 21 2.60 -28.04 9.68
C ALA A 21 2.27 -27.63 8.23
N TRP A 22 0.99 -27.58 7.88
CA TRP A 22 0.56 -27.14 6.55
C TRP A 22 0.94 -25.68 6.31
N LEU A 23 0.70 -24.78 7.27
CA LEU A 23 1.07 -23.37 7.18
C LEU A 23 2.56 -23.16 7.01
N ILE A 24 3.39 -23.89 7.76
CA ILE A 24 4.85 -23.81 7.65
C ILE A 24 5.31 -24.28 6.27
N ASN A 25 4.74 -25.38 5.76
CA ASN A 25 5.14 -25.94 4.47
C ASN A 25 4.60 -25.13 3.28
N HIS A 26 3.52 -24.37 3.46
CA HIS A 26 2.86 -23.56 2.41
C HIS A 26 2.94 -22.05 2.68
N TRP A 27 3.85 -21.60 3.54
CA TRP A 27 3.91 -20.20 4.00
C TRP A 27 3.93 -19.19 2.84
N LEU A 28 4.64 -19.51 1.76
CA LEU A 28 4.77 -18.62 0.60
C LEU A 28 3.47 -18.51 -0.19
N LEU A 29 2.72 -19.62 -0.31
CA LEU A 29 1.39 -19.60 -0.93
C LEU A 29 0.43 -18.78 -0.08
N VAL A 30 0.42 -18.98 1.23
CA VAL A 30 -0.41 -18.22 2.18
C VAL A 30 -0.09 -16.73 2.08
N MET A 31 1.20 -16.38 2.01
CA MET A 31 1.65 -15.00 1.86
C MET A 31 1.23 -14.39 0.52
N LEU A 32 1.36 -15.13 -0.60
CA LEU A 32 0.92 -14.66 -1.91
C LEU A 32 -0.59 -14.44 -1.97
N VAL A 33 -1.39 -15.38 -1.43
CA VAL A 33 -2.85 -15.23 -1.37
C VAL A 33 -3.23 -14.05 -0.49
N GLY A 34 -2.61 -13.92 0.69
CA GLY A 34 -2.82 -12.80 1.60
C GLY A 34 -2.49 -11.45 0.97
N LEU A 35 -1.30 -11.31 0.37
CA LEU A 35 -0.87 -10.09 -0.32
C LEU A 35 -1.70 -9.81 -1.57
N GLY A 36 -2.14 -10.85 -2.29
CA GLY A 36 -3.03 -10.73 -3.44
C GLY A 36 -4.39 -10.16 -3.05
N MET A 37 -5.02 -10.71 -2.00
CA MET A 37 -6.26 -10.17 -1.45
C MET A 37 -6.07 -8.74 -0.93
N TRP A 38 -4.96 -8.50 -0.20
CA TRP A 38 -4.61 -7.17 0.31
C TRP A 38 -4.44 -6.13 -0.81
N ASN A 39 -3.97 -6.54 -1.98
CA ASN A 39 -3.84 -5.68 -3.14
C ASN A 39 -5.12 -5.58 -3.96
N LEU A 40 -5.98 -6.58 -3.96
CA LEU A 40 -7.20 -6.59 -4.78
C LEU A 40 -8.31 -5.73 -4.17
N LEU A 41 -8.52 -5.80 -2.85
CA LEU A 41 -9.65 -5.14 -2.18
C LEU A 41 -9.72 -3.61 -2.45
N PRO A 42 -8.63 -2.82 -2.40
CA PRO A 42 -8.68 -1.38 -2.67
C PRO A 42 -9.16 -1.02 -4.08
N TRP A 43 -9.03 -1.92 -5.05
CA TRP A 43 -9.52 -1.77 -6.42
C TRP A 43 -10.99 -2.18 -6.56
N LEU A 44 -11.47 -3.09 -5.70
CA LEU A 44 -12.88 -3.43 -5.64
C LEU A 44 -13.73 -2.31 -5.02
N ALA A 45 -13.16 -1.47 -4.16
CA ALA A 45 -13.87 -0.35 -3.55
C ALA A 45 -14.56 0.58 -4.58
N PRO A 46 -13.86 1.16 -5.59
CA PRO A 46 -14.53 1.98 -6.60
C PRO A 46 -15.44 1.16 -7.53
N ALA A 47 -15.17 -0.13 -7.76
CA ALA A 47 -16.06 -0.99 -8.55
C ALA A 47 -17.39 -1.22 -7.83
N PHE A 48 -17.36 -1.45 -6.52
CA PHE A 48 -18.56 -1.55 -5.70
C PHE A 48 -19.32 -0.22 -5.65
N MET A 49 -18.64 0.92 -5.55
CA MET A 49 -19.29 2.22 -5.67
C MET A 49 -19.99 2.40 -7.03
N LYS A 50 -19.33 2.02 -8.14
CA LYS A 50 -19.91 2.06 -9.49
C LYS A 50 -21.19 1.21 -9.61
N LEU A 51 -21.22 0.06 -8.93
CA LEU A 51 -22.36 -0.86 -8.91
C LEU A 51 -23.46 -0.49 -7.89
N GLY A 52 -23.28 0.61 -7.14
CA GLY A 52 -24.21 1.01 -6.07
C GLY A 52 -24.09 0.18 -4.79
N TRP A 53 -23.08 -0.67 -4.66
CA TRP A 53 -22.80 -1.48 -3.47
C TRP A 53 -22.03 -0.65 -2.42
N GLU A 54 -22.65 0.41 -1.92
CA GLU A 54 -21.98 1.38 -1.06
C GLU A 54 -21.49 0.80 0.27
N THR A 55 -22.30 -0.01 0.95
CA THR A 55 -21.94 -0.58 2.25
C THR A 55 -20.64 -1.40 2.21
N PRO A 56 -20.48 -2.41 1.32
CA PRO A 56 -19.22 -3.13 1.24
C PRO A 56 -18.07 -2.26 0.72
N ALA A 57 -18.31 -1.29 -0.18
CA ALA A 57 -17.27 -0.36 -0.61
C ALA A 57 -16.72 0.47 0.57
N ARG A 58 -17.61 1.06 1.37
CA ARG A 58 -17.26 1.84 2.56
C ARG A 58 -16.56 0.98 3.62
N GLY A 59 -16.93 -0.29 3.75
CA GLY A 59 -16.20 -1.26 4.58
C GLY A 59 -14.74 -1.41 4.15
N ILE A 60 -14.48 -1.50 2.84
CA ILE A 60 -13.11 -1.53 2.30
C ILE A 60 -12.40 -0.19 2.57
N TYR A 61 -12.99 0.96 2.23
CA TYR A 61 -12.38 2.26 2.53
C TYR A 61 -12.01 2.40 4.01
N PHE A 62 -12.91 2.00 4.92
CA PHE A 62 -12.68 2.01 6.35
C PHE A 62 -11.50 1.12 6.76
N LEU A 63 -11.48 -0.14 6.33
CA LEU A 63 -10.39 -1.08 6.65
C LEU A 63 -9.03 -0.52 6.23
N TYR A 64 -8.95 0.06 5.03
CA TYR A 64 -7.69 0.61 4.53
C TYR A 64 -7.34 1.99 5.09
N SER A 65 -8.28 2.70 5.72
CA SER A 65 -8.02 4.02 6.31
C SER A 65 -7.02 4.00 7.47
N PHE A 66 -6.83 2.84 8.12
CA PHE A 66 -5.82 2.61 9.16
C PHE A 66 -4.39 2.52 8.62
N PHE A 67 -4.23 2.17 7.34
CA PHE A 67 -2.93 1.95 6.70
C PHE A 67 -2.60 3.04 5.68
N CYS A 68 -3.63 3.65 5.09
CA CYS A 68 -3.51 4.73 4.13
C CYS A 68 -4.33 5.93 4.59
N HIS A 69 -3.75 7.11 4.44
CA HIS A 69 -4.48 8.35 4.64
C HIS A 69 -5.57 8.61 3.57
N GLN A 70 -5.51 7.94 2.42
CA GLN A 70 -6.53 7.98 1.35
C GLN A 70 -6.89 9.40 0.89
N LEU A 71 -5.91 10.30 0.82
CA LEU A 71 -6.17 11.64 0.28
C LEU A 71 -6.54 11.54 -1.21
N PRO A 72 -7.67 12.15 -1.63
CA PRO A 72 -8.20 11.98 -2.98
C PRO A 72 -7.26 12.54 -4.05
N GLN A 73 -6.62 13.69 -3.81
CA GLN A 73 -5.66 14.30 -4.75
C GLN A 73 -4.37 13.48 -4.93
N ARG A 74 -4.17 12.44 -4.13
CA ARG A 74 -3.02 11.51 -4.18
C ARG A 74 -3.47 10.09 -4.55
N SER A 75 -4.71 9.91 -4.97
CA SER A 75 -5.32 8.64 -5.31
C SER A 75 -5.67 8.60 -6.80
N TRP A 76 -5.96 7.41 -7.28
CA TRP A 76 -6.42 7.18 -8.64
C TRP A 76 -7.92 6.97 -8.65
N PHE A 77 -8.59 7.55 -9.63
CA PHE A 77 -10.03 7.45 -9.82
C PHE A 77 -10.34 6.47 -10.95
N LEU A 78 -11.33 5.62 -10.71
CA LEU A 78 -11.86 4.70 -11.71
C LEU A 78 -13.30 5.07 -12.04
N PHE A 79 -13.69 4.76 -13.28
CA PHE A 79 -15.05 4.97 -13.80
C PHE A 79 -15.53 6.43 -13.86
N GLY A 80 -14.58 7.37 -13.92
CA GLY A 80 -14.82 8.79 -14.13
C GLY A 80 -14.11 9.33 -15.37
N GLU A 81 -14.14 10.64 -15.56
CA GLU A 81 -13.55 11.31 -16.72
C GLU A 81 -12.01 11.31 -16.73
N GLN A 82 -11.38 11.38 -15.55
CA GLN A 82 -9.93 11.48 -15.39
C GLN A 82 -9.40 10.44 -14.41
N PHE A 83 -8.13 10.07 -14.58
CA PHE A 83 -7.45 9.12 -13.71
C PHE A 83 -7.00 9.74 -12.38
N THR A 84 -6.68 11.03 -12.38
CA THR A 84 -6.36 11.82 -11.19
C THR A 84 -6.97 13.20 -11.33
N TYR A 85 -7.35 13.81 -10.21
CA TYR A 85 -7.90 15.16 -10.19
C TYR A 85 -7.02 16.09 -9.34
N PRO A 86 -6.80 17.34 -9.76
CA PRO A 86 -6.12 18.30 -8.92
C PRO A 86 -6.97 18.64 -7.68
N LYS A 87 -6.28 19.07 -6.64
CA LYS A 87 -6.87 19.34 -5.32
C LYS A 87 -8.00 20.38 -5.38
N ASN A 88 -7.88 21.42 -6.20
CA ASN A 88 -8.91 22.46 -6.35
C ASN A 88 -10.21 21.91 -6.96
N GLU A 89 -10.13 21.04 -7.96
CA GLU A 89 -11.30 20.38 -8.55
C GLU A 89 -12.01 19.49 -7.53
N ILE A 90 -11.26 18.75 -6.72
CA ILE A 90 -11.83 17.96 -5.63
C ILE A 90 -12.53 18.86 -4.60
N LEU A 91 -11.92 19.99 -4.23
CA LEU A 91 -12.53 20.94 -3.29
C LEU A 91 -13.83 21.55 -3.85
N LEU A 92 -13.88 21.82 -5.16
CA LEU A 92 -15.07 22.27 -5.86
C LEU A 92 -16.17 21.20 -5.84
N ALA A 93 -15.82 19.93 -6.12
CA ALA A 93 -16.76 18.80 -6.08
C ALA A 93 -17.27 18.48 -4.66
N MET A 94 -16.54 18.89 -3.63
CA MET A 94 -16.97 18.82 -2.24
C MET A 94 -17.90 19.97 -1.82
N ASP A 95 -18.24 20.88 -2.74
CA ASP A 95 -19.08 22.07 -2.48
C ASP A 95 -18.58 22.90 -1.29
N GLY A 96 -17.26 23.03 -1.15
CA GLY A 96 -16.64 23.75 -0.03
C GLY A 96 -16.80 23.10 1.35
N SER A 97 -17.43 21.92 1.45
CA SER A 97 -17.57 21.17 2.72
C SER A 97 -16.23 20.71 3.29
N ALA A 98 -15.20 20.62 2.45
CA ALA A 98 -13.83 20.36 2.88
C ALA A 98 -13.11 21.64 3.29
N ASN A 99 -12.52 21.61 4.49
CA ASN A 99 -11.51 22.57 4.88
C ASN A 99 -10.13 21.92 4.68
N PRO A 100 -9.35 22.26 3.64
CA PRO A 100 -8.04 21.66 3.39
C PRO A 100 -6.97 22.06 4.44
N ALA A 101 -7.26 23.00 5.35
CA ALA A 101 -6.46 23.19 6.57
C ALA A 101 -6.65 22.04 7.58
N ILE A 102 -7.70 21.24 7.42
CA ILE A 102 -8.03 20.06 8.21
C ILE A 102 -7.95 18.84 7.27
N PRO A 103 -6.77 18.16 7.18
CA PRO A 103 -6.56 17.05 6.24
C PRO A 103 -7.62 15.94 6.36
N GLY A 104 -8.18 15.73 7.55
CA GLY A 104 -9.24 14.75 7.81
C GLY A 104 -10.50 14.96 6.96
N THR A 105 -10.86 16.21 6.63
CA THR A 105 -12.05 16.49 5.81
C THR A 105 -11.86 16.02 4.37
N MET A 106 -10.66 16.18 3.81
CA MET A 106 -10.34 15.69 2.45
C MET A 106 -10.44 14.17 2.34
N ARG A 107 -10.16 13.44 3.43
CA ARG A 107 -10.20 11.96 3.42
C ARG A 107 -11.59 11.40 3.16
N THR A 108 -12.65 12.15 3.51
CA THR A 108 -14.05 11.70 3.40
C THR A 108 -14.55 11.68 1.96
N PHE A 109 -13.92 12.42 1.06
CA PHE A 109 -14.28 12.44 -0.35
C PHE A 109 -13.92 11.11 -1.02
N ILE A 110 -14.93 10.34 -1.42
CA ILE A 110 -14.73 9.07 -2.13
C ILE A 110 -14.78 9.28 -3.65
N GLY A 111 -15.64 10.18 -4.13
CA GLY A 111 -15.85 10.41 -5.56
C GLY A 111 -17.28 10.86 -5.88
N THR A 112 -17.55 11.13 -7.16
CA THR A 112 -18.87 11.47 -7.70
C THR A 112 -19.11 10.65 -8.98
N PRO A 113 -20.33 10.57 -9.51
CA PRO A 113 -20.58 9.90 -10.79
C PRO A 113 -19.73 10.43 -11.95
N GLU A 114 -19.40 11.73 -11.94
CA GLU A 114 -18.61 12.42 -12.96
C GLU A 114 -17.11 12.16 -12.76
N MET A 115 -16.62 12.31 -11.53
CA MET A 115 -15.21 12.08 -11.19
C MET A 115 -14.84 10.60 -11.09
N GLY A 116 -15.84 9.72 -11.05
CA GLY A 116 -15.64 8.33 -10.64
C GLY A 116 -15.28 8.23 -9.16
N TRP A 117 -14.74 7.08 -8.77
CA TRP A 117 -14.46 6.77 -7.38
C TRP A 117 -12.98 6.46 -7.19
N LYS A 118 -12.39 7.04 -6.14
CA LYS A 118 -10.98 6.85 -5.81
C LYS A 118 -10.69 5.41 -5.35
N LEU A 119 -9.47 4.93 -5.52
CA LEU A 119 -9.04 3.68 -4.89
C LEU A 119 -9.10 3.77 -3.36
N GLY A 120 -9.20 2.62 -2.68
CA GLY A 120 -8.99 2.51 -1.23
C GLY A 120 -7.56 2.85 -0.76
N TRP A 121 -6.72 3.41 -1.65
CA TRP A 121 -5.30 3.67 -1.49
C TRP A 121 -4.87 4.97 -2.18
N SER A 122 -3.74 5.50 -1.74
CA SER A 122 -2.97 6.49 -2.51
C SER A 122 -2.05 5.79 -3.50
N ASP A 123 -1.55 6.54 -4.47
CA ASP A 123 -0.55 6.07 -5.45
C ASP A 123 0.69 5.40 -4.79
N ARG A 124 1.21 5.97 -3.68
CA ARG A 124 2.30 5.39 -2.87
C ARG A 124 1.96 4.00 -2.33
N MET A 125 0.71 3.80 -1.90
CA MET A 125 0.30 2.52 -1.31
C MET A 125 0.13 1.47 -2.40
N VAL A 126 -0.38 1.87 -3.57
CA VAL A 126 -0.43 0.99 -4.74
C VAL A 126 0.99 0.53 -5.11
N SER A 127 1.95 1.44 -5.18
CA SER A 127 3.33 1.09 -5.55
C SER A 127 4.06 0.28 -4.47
N PHE A 128 3.89 0.64 -3.19
CA PHE A 128 4.57 -0.05 -2.08
C PHE A 128 3.96 -1.44 -1.83
N TYR A 129 2.66 -1.55 -1.58
CA TYR A 129 2.04 -2.87 -1.30
C TYR A 129 1.88 -3.73 -2.56
N GLY A 130 1.67 -3.11 -3.73
CA GLY A 130 1.73 -3.81 -5.01
C GLY A 130 3.13 -4.34 -5.27
N GLY A 131 4.15 -3.53 -4.98
CA GLY A 131 5.54 -3.95 -4.99
C GLY A 131 5.80 -5.13 -4.04
N TRP A 132 5.20 -5.17 -2.84
CA TRP A 132 5.37 -6.31 -1.95
C TRP A 132 4.86 -7.61 -2.57
N PHE A 133 3.68 -7.55 -3.18
CA PHE A 133 3.09 -8.69 -3.87
C PHE A 133 3.96 -9.13 -5.06
N VAL A 134 4.38 -8.19 -5.91
CA VAL A 134 5.21 -8.49 -7.09
C VAL A 134 6.57 -9.06 -6.69
N VAL A 135 7.25 -8.46 -5.70
CA VAL A 135 8.54 -8.96 -5.22
C VAL A 135 8.39 -10.35 -4.61
N THR A 136 7.31 -10.61 -3.87
CA THR A 136 7.01 -11.95 -3.33
C THR A 136 6.73 -12.96 -4.45
N LEU A 137 6.03 -12.55 -5.51
CA LEU A 137 5.79 -13.39 -6.68
C LEU A 137 7.10 -13.72 -7.40
N VAL A 138 7.94 -12.72 -7.66
CA VAL A 138 9.27 -12.92 -8.25
C VAL A 138 10.11 -13.85 -7.36
N TYR A 139 10.11 -13.62 -6.05
CA TYR A 139 10.78 -14.49 -5.09
C TYR A 139 10.30 -15.93 -5.19
N ALA A 140 9.00 -16.18 -5.27
CA ALA A 140 8.47 -17.54 -5.44
C ALA A 140 9.02 -18.25 -6.67
N LEU A 141 9.26 -17.51 -7.76
CA LEU A 141 9.82 -18.05 -9.01
C LEU A 141 11.33 -18.30 -8.92
N VAL A 142 12.09 -17.47 -8.18
CA VAL A 142 13.57 -17.51 -8.20
C VAL A 142 14.24 -17.83 -6.85
N ARG A 143 13.47 -18.12 -5.79
CA ARG A 143 13.92 -18.35 -4.40
C ARG A 143 15.03 -19.40 -4.23
N LYS A 144 15.16 -20.35 -5.16
CA LYS A 144 16.25 -21.35 -5.12
C LYS A 144 17.63 -20.73 -5.37
N ARG A 145 17.71 -19.56 -6.02
CA ARG A 145 18.96 -18.86 -6.36
C ARG A 145 19.11 -17.52 -5.63
N TRP A 146 18.01 -16.96 -5.11
CA TRP A 146 18.02 -15.64 -4.47
C TRP A 146 18.44 -15.72 -3.00
N GLN A 147 19.59 -15.12 -2.69
CA GLN A 147 20.18 -15.07 -1.33
C GLN A 147 19.65 -13.92 -0.45
N GLY A 148 18.81 -13.04 -0.99
CA GLY A 148 18.33 -11.84 -0.31
C GLY A 148 19.20 -10.60 -0.47
N LEU A 149 18.67 -9.50 0.04
CA LEU A 149 19.40 -8.25 0.25
C LEU A 149 20.05 -8.25 1.64
N SER A 150 21.23 -7.62 1.76
CA SER A 150 21.78 -7.29 3.07
C SER A 150 20.95 -6.17 3.73
N TRP A 151 21.02 -6.05 5.05
CA TRP A 151 20.33 -4.97 5.77
C TRP A 151 20.73 -3.57 5.26
N GLY A 152 21.99 -3.38 4.87
CA GLY A 152 22.48 -2.11 4.30
C GLY A 152 21.82 -1.76 2.96
N TRP A 153 21.72 -2.73 2.05
CA TRP A 153 21.01 -2.54 0.77
C TRP A 153 19.51 -2.33 0.97
N ALA A 154 18.90 -3.04 1.93
CA ALA A 154 17.51 -2.86 2.28
C ALA A 154 17.23 -1.44 2.79
N LEU A 155 18.07 -0.93 3.69
CA LEU A 155 17.96 0.44 4.19
C LEU A 155 18.20 1.48 3.10
N LEU A 156 19.19 1.27 2.23
CA LEU A 156 19.44 2.19 1.11
C LEU A 156 18.24 2.33 0.19
N LEU A 157 17.52 1.23 -0.08
CA LEU A 157 16.33 1.22 -0.94
C LEU A 157 15.07 1.75 -0.21
N LEU A 158 15.00 1.61 1.12
CA LEU A 158 13.93 2.17 1.93
C LEU A 158 14.10 3.67 2.20
N LEU A 159 15.33 4.16 2.22
CA LEU A 159 15.65 5.55 2.57
C LEU A 159 14.91 6.58 1.68
N PRO A 160 14.84 6.43 0.34
CA PRO A 160 14.06 7.35 -0.50
C PRO A 160 12.59 7.42 -0.11
N LEU A 161 11.97 6.30 0.28
CA LEU A 161 10.57 6.26 0.75
C LEU A 161 10.41 6.98 2.08
N ALA A 162 11.36 6.82 3.00
CA ALA A 162 11.35 7.52 4.28
C ALA A 162 11.49 9.04 4.09
N ILE A 163 12.37 9.48 3.20
CA ILE A 163 12.55 10.91 2.86
C ILE A 163 11.30 11.46 2.16
N ASP A 164 10.78 10.75 1.16
CA ASP A 164 9.55 11.15 0.45
C ASP A 164 8.34 11.25 1.40
N GLY A 165 8.15 10.23 2.24
CA GLY A 165 7.11 10.19 3.26
C GLY A 165 7.26 11.30 4.30
N GLY A 166 8.47 11.47 4.83
CA GLY A 166 8.78 12.47 5.86
C GLY A 166 8.64 13.90 5.34
N THR A 167 9.12 14.20 4.14
CA THR A 167 8.98 15.52 3.53
C THR A 167 7.52 15.86 3.22
N HIS A 168 6.72 14.91 2.75
CA HIS A 168 5.28 15.11 2.62
C HIS A 168 4.60 15.33 3.97
N LEU A 169 4.97 14.56 5.01
CA LEU A 169 4.44 14.75 6.36
C LEU A 169 4.73 16.15 6.87
N ILE A 170 5.97 16.62 6.76
CA ILE A 170 6.38 17.98 7.17
C ILE A 170 5.65 19.03 6.34
N SER A 171 5.53 18.82 5.03
CA SER A 171 4.81 19.73 4.12
C SER A 171 3.33 19.84 4.51
N ASP A 172 2.71 18.76 4.96
CA ASP A 172 1.29 18.72 5.31
C ASP A 172 1.00 19.27 6.73
N LEU A 173 2.04 19.52 7.57
CA LEU A 173 1.86 20.13 8.91
C LEU A 173 1.32 21.57 8.83
N GLY A 174 1.62 22.30 7.76
CA GLY A 174 1.04 23.62 7.47
C GLY A 174 -0.38 23.56 6.89
N GLY A 175 -1.01 22.38 6.89
CA GLY A 175 -2.22 22.08 6.14
C GLY A 175 -1.92 21.70 4.69
N LEU A 176 -2.94 21.22 3.98
CA LEU A 176 -2.77 20.77 2.58
C LEU A 176 -2.71 21.93 1.59
N ARG A 177 -2.81 23.20 2.02
CA ARG A 177 -2.85 24.37 1.13
C ARG A 177 -1.48 24.94 0.78
N GLU A 178 -0.56 24.97 1.75
CA GLU A 178 0.63 25.85 1.69
C GLU A 178 1.96 25.09 1.83
N GLY A 179 1.90 23.76 1.89
CA GLY A 179 3.09 22.94 2.01
C GLY A 179 4.08 23.14 0.86
N PHE A 180 5.38 23.14 1.14
CA PHE A 180 6.42 23.34 0.13
C PHE A 180 6.43 22.27 -0.99
N ARG A 181 5.84 21.09 -0.72
CA ARG A 181 5.64 20.03 -1.74
C ARG A 181 4.48 20.35 -2.69
N GLU A 182 3.60 21.30 -2.37
CA GLU A 182 2.51 21.72 -3.26
C GLU A 182 3.06 22.45 -4.49
N SER A 183 3.99 23.38 -4.32
CA SER A 183 4.60 24.11 -5.44
C SER A 183 5.88 23.46 -5.96
N ASN A 184 6.60 22.74 -5.10
CA ASN A 184 7.98 22.31 -5.32
C ASN A 184 8.87 23.43 -5.90
N ALA A 185 8.69 24.68 -5.44
CA ALA A 185 9.48 25.83 -5.89
C ALA A 185 11.00 25.61 -5.70
N TRP A 186 11.38 24.85 -4.67
CA TRP A 186 12.76 24.42 -4.44
C TRP A 186 13.33 23.59 -5.59
N LEU A 187 12.51 22.70 -6.18
CA LEU A 187 12.90 21.85 -7.29
C LEU A 187 12.94 22.65 -8.59
N ALA A 188 11.98 23.56 -8.77
CA ALA A 188 11.96 24.49 -9.89
C ALA A 188 13.23 25.36 -9.91
N ALA A 189 13.64 25.90 -8.76
CA ALA A 189 14.88 26.64 -8.61
C ALA A 189 16.12 25.77 -8.90
N LEU A 190 16.19 24.56 -8.32
CA LEU A 190 17.30 23.62 -8.53
C LEU A 190 17.48 23.21 -10.00
N THR A 191 16.37 23.06 -10.72
CA THR A 191 16.37 22.63 -12.13
C THR A 191 16.30 23.78 -13.12
N ASN A 192 16.37 25.03 -12.64
CA ASN A 192 16.23 26.25 -13.43
C ASN A 192 15.00 26.23 -14.35
N ASN A 193 13.85 25.80 -13.82
CA ASN A 193 12.56 25.71 -14.53
C ASN A 193 12.62 24.95 -15.87
N ARG A 194 13.45 23.90 -15.95
CA ARG A 194 13.63 23.11 -17.18
C ARG A 194 12.40 22.29 -17.57
N PHE A 195 11.52 21.97 -16.62
CA PHE A 195 10.31 21.17 -16.86
C PHE A 195 9.05 22.04 -16.92
N PRO A 196 7.92 21.53 -17.45
CA PRO A 196 6.64 22.23 -17.42
C PRO A 196 6.16 22.54 -15.99
N PRO A 197 5.38 23.61 -15.75
CA PRO A 197 4.85 23.95 -14.43
C PRO A 197 4.10 22.79 -13.74
N GLU A 198 3.38 21.97 -14.51
CA GLU A 198 2.58 20.84 -14.05
C GLU A 198 3.45 19.68 -13.52
N PHE A 199 4.72 19.62 -13.94
CA PHE A 199 5.67 18.68 -13.37
C PHE A 199 6.04 19.06 -11.92
N TYR A 200 6.17 20.36 -11.64
CA TYR A 200 6.57 20.83 -10.31
C TYR A 200 5.39 20.87 -9.34
N ALA A 201 4.25 21.41 -9.76
CA ALA A 201 3.16 21.72 -8.85
C ALA A 201 2.13 20.58 -8.73
N GLY A 202 1.67 20.34 -7.51
CA GLY A 202 0.56 19.46 -7.18
C GLY A 202 0.89 17.97 -7.18
N ASP A 203 -0.18 17.18 -7.05
CA ASP A 203 -0.11 15.74 -6.80
C ASP A 203 -0.61 14.89 -7.98
N GLN A 204 -0.88 15.52 -9.12
CA GLN A 204 -1.47 14.90 -10.31
C GLN A 204 -0.55 13.83 -10.94
N TRP A 205 -1.15 12.95 -11.73
CA TRP A 205 -0.40 11.96 -12.51
C TRP A 205 0.68 12.64 -13.37
N GLY A 206 1.91 12.13 -13.26
CA GLY A 206 3.06 12.68 -13.98
C GLY A 206 3.76 13.87 -13.30
N SER A 207 3.20 14.41 -12.19
CA SER A 207 3.92 15.40 -11.38
C SER A 207 5.10 14.75 -10.64
N PHE A 208 6.06 15.56 -10.22
CA PHE A 208 7.19 15.13 -9.42
C PHE A 208 6.74 14.40 -8.15
N ASN A 209 5.70 14.91 -7.45
CA ASN A 209 5.18 14.27 -6.25
C ASN A 209 4.63 12.88 -6.55
N SER A 210 3.81 12.73 -7.60
CA SER A 210 3.24 11.43 -7.96
C SER A 210 4.33 10.43 -8.35
N ILE A 211 5.29 10.85 -9.19
CA ILE A 211 6.42 10.01 -9.60
C ILE A 211 7.27 9.62 -8.39
N ALA A 212 7.63 10.57 -7.53
CA ALA A 212 8.42 10.32 -6.33
C ALA A 212 7.72 9.31 -5.41
N ARG A 213 6.42 9.49 -5.14
CA ARG A 213 5.62 8.54 -4.33
C ARG A 213 5.62 7.14 -4.92
N MET A 214 5.45 7.02 -6.24
CA MET A 214 5.42 5.73 -6.92
C MET A 214 6.79 5.05 -6.90
N VAL A 215 7.84 5.75 -7.37
CA VAL A 215 9.20 5.20 -7.50
C VAL A 215 9.76 4.83 -6.13
N THR A 216 9.64 5.70 -5.15
CA THR A 216 10.15 5.42 -3.79
C THR A 216 9.38 4.28 -3.14
N GLY A 217 8.07 4.16 -3.38
CA GLY A 217 7.28 3.01 -2.95
C GLY A 217 7.78 1.69 -3.56
N ILE A 218 8.08 1.66 -4.86
CA ILE A 218 8.67 0.46 -5.52
C ILE A 218 10.04 0.12 -4.89
N LEU A 219 10.92 1.11 -4.73
CA LEU A 219 12.24 0.90 -4.14
C LEU A 219 12.11 0.36 -2.71
N GLY A 220 11.25 0.97 -1.90
CA GLY A 220 10.98 0.52 -0.53
C GLY A 220 10.43 -0.92 -0.49
N ALA A 221 9.56 -1.29 -1.42
CA ALA A 221 9.05 -2.64 -1.54
C ALA A 221 10.15 -3.66 -1.87
N ILE A 222 11.02 -3.34 -2.83
CA ILE A 222 12.17 -4.18 -3.19
C ILE A 222 13.12 -4.32 -2.01
N GLY A 223 13.45 -3.21 -1.33
CA GLY A 223 14.33 -3.19 -0.17
C GLY A 223 13.80 -4.05 0.97
N LEU A 224 12.55 -3.83 1.37
CA LEU A 224 11.93 -4.54 2.48
C LEU A 224 11.72 -6.03 2.17
N MET A 225 11.05 -6.34 1.06
CA MET A 225 10.71 -7.73 0.74
C MET A 225 11.92 -8.54 0.32
N GLY A 226 12.87 -7.93 -0.39
CA GLY A 226 14.15 -8.56 -0.74
C GLY A 226 14.99 -8.93 0.49
N PHE A 227 14.81 -8.24 1.61
CA PHE A 227 15.43 -8.57 2.89
C PHE A 227 14.61 -9.59 3.71
N VAL A 228 13.29 -9.38 3.82
CA VAL A 228 12.41 -10.16 4.72
C VAL A 228 12.17 -11.59 4.20
N LEU A 229 11.91 -11.77 2.90
CA LEU A 229 11.49 -13.08 2.37
C LEU A 229 12.50 -14.22 2.60
N PRO A 230 13.81 -14.04 2.37
CA PRO A 230 14.81 -15.06 2.67
C PRO A 230 15.01 -15.31 4.17
N TYR A 231 14.74 -14.31 5.01
CA TYR A 231 14.75 -14.50 6.46
C TYR A 231 13.56 -15.36 6.90
N LEU A 232 12.35 -15.08 6.38
CA LEU A 232 11.17 -15.91 6.61
C LEU A 232 11.37 -17.33 6.11
N GLU A 233 11.89 -17.54 4.89
CA GLU A 233 12.16 -18.87 4.34
C GLU A 233 13.08 -19.69 5.26
N ARG A 234 14.14 -19.09 5.82
CA ARG A 234 15.02 -19.76 6.79
C ARG A 234 14.25 -20.13 8.06
N GLY A 235 13.52 -19.18 8.64
CA GLY A 235 12.71 -19.41 9.82
C GLY A 235 11.66 -20.53 9.65
N PHE A 236 10.99 -20.59 8.50
CA PHE A 236 10.03 -21.67 8.21
C PHE A 236 10.72 -23.02 7.96
N LYS A 237 11.89 -23.05 7.32
CA LYS A 237 12.66 -24.29 7.13
C LYS A 237 13.14 -24.88 8.44
N ASP A 238 13.68 -24.05 9.33
CA ASP A 238 14.20 -24.49 10.63
C ASP A 238 13.10 -25.05 11.54
N ASN A 239 11.85 -24.61 11.31
CA ASN A 239 10.68 -25.05 12.06
C ASN A 239 9.82 -26.09 11.33
N SER A 240 10.23 -26.56 10.15
CA SER A 240 9.47 -27.59 9.44
C SER A 240 9.51 -28.92 10.19
N PRO A 241 8.37 -29.60 10.41
CA PRO A 241 8.32 -30.87 11.13
C PRO A 241 9.25 -31.95 10.57
N SER A 242 9.57 -31.90 9.27
CA SER A 242 10.49 -32.83 8.61
C SER A 242 11.95 -32.67 9.05
N VAL A 243 12.33 -31.53 9.61
CA VAL A 243 13.70 -31.27 10.13
C VAL A 243 13.82 -31.72 11.58
N ARG A 244 12.75 -31.66 12.39
CA ARG A 244 12.75 -32.12 13.80
C ARG A 244 12.78 -33.64 13.98
N LEU A 245 12.66 -34.40 12.89
CA LEU A 245 12.70 -35.88 12.89
C LEU A 245 14.02 -36.44 12.34
N LYS A 246 15.03 -35.58 12.14
CA LYS A 246 16.42 -35.98 11.84
C LYS A 246 17.32 -35.54 12.99
#